data_AF-A0A2M7YY49-F1
#
_entry.id   AF-A0A2M7YY49-F1
#
_cell.length_a   1.000
_cell.length_b   1.000
_cell.length_c   1.000
_cell.angle_alpha   90.00
_cell.angle_beta   90.00
_cell.angle_gamma   90.00
#
_symmetry.space_group_name_H-M   'P 1'
#
loop_
_entity.id
_entity.type
_entity.pdbx_description
1 polymer ?
#
loop_
_entity_poly.entity_id
_entity_poly.type
_entity_poly.pdbx_seq_one_letter_code
_entity_poly.pdbx_strand_id
1 'polypeptide(L)' 'PMLLPGFPCPLCRFPTYTWVENMEETLEGFVLDFIRENHPGWDVEYGACDRCVEVYKLRASGVV' A
#
# COMPACT_ATOMS: atom_id res chain seq x y z
N PRO A 1 -7.25 9.17 7.86
CA PRO A 1 -8.56 8.48 7.66
C PRO A 1 -8.61 7.18 8.47
N MET A 2 -9.69 6.90 9.20
CA MET A 2 -9.79 5.64 9.96
C MET A 2 -9.95 4.45 8.99
N LEU A 3 -9.01 3.51 9.03
CA LEU A 3 -8.98 2.29 8.21
C LEU A 3 -9.92 1.23 8.79
N LEU A 4 -11.23 1.42 8.62
CA LEU A 4 -12.23 0.47 9.10
C LEU A 4 -12.20 -0.82 8.25
N PRO A 5 -12.35 -2.01 8.86
CA PRO A 5 -12.46 -3.26 8.10
C PRO A 5 -13.63 -3.20 7.11
N GLY A 6 -13.39 -3.64 5.88
CA GLY A 6 -14.35 -3.59 4.77
C GLY A 6 -14.30 -2.31 3.93
N PHE A 7 -13.51 -1.30 4.30
CA PHE A 7 -13.29 -0.14 3.42
C PHE A 7 -12.48 -0.52 2.17
N PRO A 8 -12.72 0.13 1.02
CA PRO A 8 -11.94 -0.10 -0.19
C PRO A 8 -10.51 0.42 -0.01
N CYS A 9 -9.53 -0.45 -0.29
CA CYS A 9 -8.11 -0.06 -0.32
C CYS A 9 -7.90 1.13 -1.27
N PRO A 10 -7.14 2.17 -0.88
CA PRO A 10 -6.93 3.34 -1.75
C PRO A 10 -6.14 3.00 -3.02
N LEU A 11 -5.32 1.94 -3.00
CA LEU A 11 -4.50 1.53 -4.14
C LEU A 11 -5.27 0.70 -5.16
N CYS A 12 -5.99 -0.35 -4.71
CA CYS A 12 -6.69 -1.27 -5.62
C CYS A 12 -8.22 -1.16 -5.62
N ARG A 13 -8.81 -0.38 -4.73
CA ARG A 13 -10.27 -0.16 -4.57
C ARG A 13 -11.07 -1.41 -4.17
N PHE A 14 -10.43 -2.54 -3.92
CA PHE A 14 -11.09 -3.72 -3.37
C PHE A 14 -11.34 -3.55 -1.86
N PRO A 15 -12.51 -3.97 -1.34
CA PRO A 15 -12.75 -4.06 0.10
C PRO A 15 -11.68 -4.91 0.77
N THR A 16 -11.08 -4.40 1.84
CA THR A 16 -10.08 -5.14 2.62
C THR A 16 -10.44 -5.17 4.10
N TYR A 17 -10.14 -6.29 4.74
CA TYR A 17 -10.19 -6.46 6.20
C TYR A 17 -8.79 -6.57 6.79
N THR A 18 -7.76 -6.60 5.94
CA THR A 18 -6.34 -6.72 6.29
C THR A 18 -5.63 -5.47 5.82
N TRP A 19 -5.20 -4.66 6.79
CA TRP A 19 -4.42 -3.45 6.57
C TRP A 19 -2.99 -3.67 7.03
N VAL A 20 -2.01 -3.21 6.26
CA VAL A 20 -0.62 -3.25 6.68
C VAL A 20 -0.37 -2.11 7.65
N GLU A 21 0.13 -2.44 8.84
CA GLU A 21 0.48 -1.49 9.89
C GLU A 21 1.97 -1.13 9.81
N ASN A 22 2.34 0.03 10.38
CA ASN A 22 3.73 0.49 10.49
C ASN A 22 4.50 0.40 9.15
N MET A 23 3.88 0.85 8.05
CA MET A 23 4.46 0.72 6.71
C MET A 23 5.81 1.45 6.56
N GLU A 24 6.02 2.56 7.26
CA GLU A 24 7.32 3.25 7.25
C GLU A 24 8.45 2.46 7.89
N GLU A 25 8.13 1.56 8.83
CA GLU A 25 9.10 0.71 9.52
C GLU A 25 9.27 -0.64 8.81
N THR A 26 8.22 -1.13 8.16
CA THR A 26 8.16 -2.49 7.61
C THR A 26 8.41 -2.57 6.11
N LEU A 27 8.33 -1.45 5.38
CA LEU A 27 8.58 -1.40 3.94
C LEU A 27 9.84 -0.61 3.61
N GLU A 28 10.55 -1.09 2.60
CA GLU A 28 11.71 -0.38 2.07
C GLU A 28 11.27 0.94 1.41
N GLY A 29 12.06 2.01 1.62
CA GLY A 29 11.71 3.34 1.13
C GLY A 29 11.43 3.40 -0.38
N PHE A 30 12.19 2.64 -1.19
CA PHE A 30 11.98 2.59 -2.63
C PHE A 30 10.62 1.97 -3.03
N VAL A 31 10.07 1.08 -2.21
CA VAL A 31 8.71 0.53 -2.44
C VAL A 31 7.66 1.60 -2.17
N LEU A 32 7.82 2.38 -1.10
CA LEU A 32 6.93 3.49 -0.76
C LEU A 32 6.95 4.57 -1.85
N ASP A 33 8.14 4.92 -2.34
CA ASP A 33 8.32 5.89 -3.42
C ASP A 33 7.64 5.41 -4.70
N PHE A 34 7.83 4.13 -5.06
CA PHE A 34 7.18 3.54 -6.24
C PHE A 34 5.65 3.55 -6.12
N ILE A 35 5.08 3.29 -4.93
CA ILE A 35 3.63 3.42 -4.70
C ILE A 35 3.18 4.87 -4.94
N ARG A 36 3.90 5.86 -4.39
CA ARG A 36 3.56 7.29 -4.54
C ARG A 36 3.65 7.77 -5.99
N GLU A 37 4.61 7.25 -6.76
CA GLU A 37 4.70 7.51 -8.20
C GLU A 37 3.48 6.97 -8.96
N ASN A 38 2.97 5.79 -8.56
CA ASN A 38 1.82 5.14 -9.19
C ASN A 38 0.47 5.73 -8.71
N HIS A 39 0.45 6.30 -7.50
CA HIS A 39 -0.72 6.90 -6.87
C HIS A 39 -0.38 8.28 -6.27
N PRO A 40 -0.35 9.34 -7.09
CA PRO A 40 -0.06 10.69 -6.61
C PRO A 40 -1.05 11.14 -5.53
N GLY A 41 -0.52 11.61 -4.40
CA GLY A 41 -1.32 12.04 -3.24
C GLY A 41 -1.68 10.92 -2.25
N TRP A 42 -1.28 9.69 -2.52
CA TRP A 42 -1.27 8.64 -1.50
C TRP A 42 -0.13 8.85 -0.50
N ASP A 43 -0.38 8.45 0.74
CA ASP A 43 0.56 8.42 1.85
C ASP A 43 0.25 7.22 2.75
N VAL A 44 1.21 6.80 3.57
CA VAL A 44 1.08 5.67 4.51
C VAL A 44 -0.12 5.82 5.46
N GLU A 45 -0.50 7.05 5.82
CA GLU A 45 -1.68 7.30 6.67
C GLU A 45 -3.01 6.92 5.99
N TYR A 46 -3.04 6.82 4.66
CA TYR A 46 -4.21 6.35 3.91
C TYR A 46 -4.30 4.83 3.85
N GLY A 47 -3.25 4.11 4.27
CA GLY A 47 -3.22 2.66 4.35
C GLY A 47 -3.00 1.97 3.00
N ALA A 48 -2.66 0.69 3.07
CA ALA A 48 -2.67 -0.24 1.96
C ALA A 48 -3.06 -1.64 2.46
N CYS A 49 -3.71 -2.44 1.61
CA CYS A 49 -3.94 -3.84 1.93
C CYS A 49 -2.68 -4.67 1.68
N ASP A 50 -2.58 -5.80 2.38
CA ASP A 50 -1.53 -6.81 2.23
C ASP A 50 -1.22 -7.14 0.75
N ARG A 51 -2.26 -7.40 -0.04
CA ARG A 51 -2.15 -7.76 -1.45
C ARG A 51 -1.51 -6.65 -2.28
N CYS A 52 -1.84 -5.38 -2.01
CA CYS A 52 -1.22 -4.27 -2.75
C CYS A 52 0.25 -4.15 -2.38
N VAL A 53 0.55 -4.22 -1.09
CA VAL A 53 1.93 -4.15 -0.60
C VAL A 53 2.79 -5.23 -1.24
N GLU A 54 2.33 -6.48 -1.28
CA GLU A 54 3.07 -7.58 -1.90
C GLU A 54 3.28 -7.38 -3.42
N VAL A 55 2.24 -6.94 -4.14
CA VAL A 55 2.37 -6.63 -5.57
C VAL A 55 3.38 -5.49 -5.80
N TYR A 56 3.34 -4.46 -4.97
CA TYR A 56 4.23 -3.32 -5.11
C TYR A 56 5.68 -3.64 -4.74
N LYS A 57 5.93 -4.49 -3.74
CA LYS A 57 7.27 -5.04 -3.48
C LYS A 57 7.85 -5.74 -4.71
N LEU A 58 7.05 -6.60 -5.35
CA LEU A 58 7.49 -7.35 -6.54
C LEU A 58 7.76 -6.41 -7.74
N ARG A 59 6.88 -5.44 -7.98
CA ARG A 59 7.04 -4.46 -9.07
C ARG A 59 8.23 -3.54 -8.87
N ALA A 60 8.38 -2.99 -7.67
CA ALA A 60 9.49 -2.10 -7.33
C ALA A 60 10.85 -2.82 -7.41
N SER A 61 10.87 -4.13 -7.15
CA SER A 61 12.05 -4.99 -7.28
C SER A 61 12.33 -5.45 -8.73
N GLY A 62 11.50 -5.06 -9.70
CA GLY A 62 11.63 -5.45 -11.11
C GLY A 62 11.34 -6.92 -11.39
N VAL A 63 10.63 -7.61 -10.49
CA VAL A 63 10.28 -9.04 -10.64
C VAL A 63 9.08 -9.22 -11.58
N VAL A 64 8.21 -8.21 -11.70
CA VAL A 64 6.99 -8.18 -12.53
C VAL A 64 6.72 -6.80 -13.09
#